data_AF-A0A1E7DSY3-F1
#
_entry.id   AF-A0A1E7DSY3-F1
#
_cell.length_a   1.000
_cell.length_b   1.000
_cell.length_c   1.000
_cell.angle_alpha   90.00
_cell.angle_beta   90.00
_cell.angle_gamma   90.00
#
_symmetry.space_group_name_H-M   'P 1'
#
loop_
_entity.id
_entity.type
_entity.pdbx_description
1 polymer ?
#
loop_
_entity_poly.entity_id
_entity_poly.type
_entity_poly.pdbx_seq_one_letter_code
_entity_poly.pdbx_strand_id
1 'polypeptide(L)'
;MAAAQHRPEKLLEGPFQVTVIVYKPILKRFSKKKLAEVEAGTLRPVTKPDVDNYVKGIKDALNKVIWKDDSQVVDLNVSKFYSESPRVEVVIEELEQW
;
A
#
# COMPACT_ATOMS: atom_id res chain seq x y z
N MET A 1 -6.02 -4.61 10.53
CA MET A 1 -5.96 -3.14 10.61
C MET A 1 -4.53 -2.77 11.01
N ALA A 2 -3.74 -2.30 10.06
CA ALA A 2 -2.39 -1.77 10.33
C ALA A 2 -2.15 -0.65 9.33
N ALA A 3 -2.70 0.52 9.63
CA ALA A 3 -2.44 1.78 8.95
C ALA A 3 -2.76 2.89 9.95
N ALA A 4 -1.92 3.04 10.96
CA ALA A 4 -1.97 4.16 11.88
C ALA A 4 -0.63 4.22 12.60
N GLN A 5 0.38 4.81 11.97
CA GLN A 5 1.56 5.22 12.74
C GLN A 5 1.88 6.70 12.63
N HIS A 6 1.27 7.46 11.72
CA HIS A 6 1.32 8.92 11.72
C HIS A 6 -0.06 9.47 11.31
N ARG A 7 -0.85 9.95 12.28
CA ARG A 7 -2.00 10.81 12.01
C ARG A 7 -1.51 12.25 12.05
N PRO A 8 -1.56 13.02 10.95
CA PRO A 8 -1.15 14.41 10.97
C PRO A 8 -2.13 15.24 11.82
N GLU A 9 -1.63 16.29 12.48
CA GLU A 9 -2.47 17.20 13.29
C GLU A 9 -3.49 17.96 12.43
N LYS A 10 -3.18 18.15 11.14
CA LYS A 10 -4.04 18.75 10.13
C LYS A 10 -4.20 17.79 8.96
N LEU A 11 -5.37 17.81 8.33
CA LEU A 11 -5.61 17.06 7.11
C LEU A 11 -4.76 17.63 5.98
N LEU A 12 -4.21 16.74 5.14
CA LEU A 12 -3.47 17.10 3.94
C LEU A 12 -4.38 17.85 2.96
N GLU A 13 -3.86 18.89 2.34
CA GLU A 13 -4.54 19.75 1.36
C GLU A 13 -3.80 19.69 0.01
N GLY A 14 -4.50 20.02 -1.07
CA GLY A 14 -3.93 19.95 -2.42
C GLY A 14 -3.81 18.53 -2.98
N PRO A 15 -3.20 18.38 -4.17
CA PRO A 15 -3.04 17.10 -4.84
C PRO A 15 -1.84 16.32 -4.29
N PHE A 16 -1.99 15.00 -4.17
CA PHE A 16 -0.92 14.12 -3.72
C PHE A 16 -0.97 12.76 -4.42
N GLN A 17 0.18 12.09 -4.40
CA GLN A 17 0.32 10.70 -4.82
C GLN A 17 0.16 9.77 -3.61
N VAL A 18 -0.47 8.62 -3.81
CA VAL A 18 -0.55 7.54 -2.82
C VAL A 18 0.13 6.30 -3.36
N THR A 19 1.08 5.75 -2.62
CA THR A 19 1.70 4.46 -2.91
C THR A 19 1.30 3.45 -1.84
N VAL A 20 0.68 2.35 -2.26
CA VAL A 20 0.24 1.25 -1.40
C VAL A 20 1.06 -0.01 -1.70
N ILE A 21 1.77 -0.50 -0.71
CA ILE A 21 2.55 -1.75 -0.80
C ILE A 21 1.98 -2.78 0.16
N VAL A 22 1.39 -3.84 -0.39
CA VAL A 22 0.80 -4.94 0.36
C VAL A 22 1.80 -6.09 0.44
N TYR A 23 2.26 -6.39 1.64
CA TYR A 23 3.13 -7.52 1.92
C TYR A 23 2.31 -8.72 2.43
N LYS A 24 2.13 -9.73 1.58
CA LYS A 24 1.47 -11.01 1.91
C LYS A 24 2.45 -11.99 2.56
N PRO A 25 1.96 -12.92 3.41
CA PRO A 25 2.82 -13.94 3.99
C PRO A 25 3.43 -14.85 2.93
N ILE A 26 4.70 -15.20 3.12
CA ILE A 26 5.35 -16.28 2.38
C ILE A 26 4.61 -17.59 2.65
N LEU A 27 4.34 -18.37 1.59
CA LEU A 27 3.65 -19.64 1.73
C LEU A 27 4.61 -20.71 2.28
N LYS A 28 4.13 -21.53 3.23
CA LYS A 28 4.92 -22.58 3.94
C LYS A 28 5.67 -23.57 3.04
N ARG A 29 5.33 -23.64 1.75
CA ARG A 29 5.90 -24.59 0.77
C ARG A 29 6.81 -23.92 -0.27
N PHE A 30 7.29 -22.70 -0.02
CA PHE A 30 8.27 -22.08 -0.91
C PHE A 30 9.61 -22.81 -0.78
N SER A 31 10.17 -23.22 -1.92
CA SER A 31 11.52 -23.76 -1.97
C SER A 31 12.54 -22.63 -1.76
N LYS A 32 13.80 -22.97 -1.43
CA LYS A 32 14.89 -21.98 -1.29
C LYS A 32 15.00 -21.05 -2.50
N LYS A 33 14.81 -21.60 -3.73
CA LYS A 33 14.78 -20.79 -4.95
C LYS A 33 13.66 -19.76 -4.94
N LYS A 34 12.44 -20.16 -4.59
CA LYS A 34 11.29 -19.24 -4.51
C LYS A 34 11.47 -18.18 -3.44
N LEU A 35 12.12 -18.51 -2.33
CA LEU A 35 12.46 -17.53 -1.29
C LEU A 35 13.43 -16.47 -1.83
N ALA A 36 14.47 -16.87 -2.55
CA ALA A 36 15.38 -15.93 -3.21
C ALA A 36 14.65 -15.05 -4.26
N GLU A 37 13.69 -15.61 -5.01
CA GLU A 37 12.87 -14.83 -5.96
C GLU A 37 11.91 -13.84 -5.23
N VAL A 38 11.43 -14.19 -4.04
CA VAL A 38 10.66 -13.27 -3.18
C VAL A 38 11.54 -12.13 -2.67
N GLU A 39 12.73 -12.44 -2.15
CA GLU A 39 13.69 -11.44 -1.66
C GLU A 39 14.13 -10.49 -2.78
N ALA A 40 14.34 -11.03 -4.00
CA ALA A 40 14.64 -10.23 -5.19
C ALA A 40 13.41 -9.46 -5.73
N GLY A 41 12.21 -9.67 -5.19
CA GLY A 41 10.98 -9.01 -5.63
C GLY A 41 10.46 -9.46 -7.00
N THR A 42 11.01 -10.53 -7.57
CA THR A 42 10.63 -11.06 -8.89
C THR A 42 9.44 -12.02 -8.80
N LEU A 43 9.30 -12.75 -7.69
CA LEU A 43 8.11 -13.55 -7.40
C LEU A 43 7.07 -12.73 -6.64
N ARG A 44 5.93 -12.44 -7.28
CA ARG A 44 4.83 -11.62 -6.71
C ARG A 44 3.58 -12.44 -6.38
N PRO A 45 2.77 -12.03 -5.38
CA PRO A 45 1.51 -12.69 -5.08
C PRO A 45 0.44 -12.39 -6.14
N VAL A 46 0.06 -13.42 -6.88
CA VAL A 46 -1.06 -13.40 -7.86
C VAL A 46 -2.33 -14.02 -7.27
N THR A 47 -2.57 -13.79 -5.97
CA THR A 47 -3.74 -14.30 -5.25
C THR A 47 -4.65 -13.17 -4.82
N LYS A 48 -5.94 -13.48 -4.65
CA LYS A 48 -6.95 -12.59 -4.07
C LYS A 48 -6.57 -12.12 -2.65
N PRO A 49 -7.15 -11.02 -2.15
CA PRO A 49 -7.93 -10.05 -2.91
C PRO A 49 -7.09 -9.29 -3.94
N ASP A 50 -7.78 -8.72 -4.93
CA ASP A 50 -7.19 -7.94 -6.01
C ASP A 50 -6.72 -6.57 -5.50
N VAL A 51 -5.86 -5.88 -6.26
CA VAL A 51 -5.21 -4.64 -5.80
C VAL A 51 -6.21 -3.51 -5.54
N ASP A 52 -7.26 -3.42 -6.35
CA ASP A 52 -8.37 -2.48 -6.23
C ASP A 52 -9.12 -2.65 -4.89
N ASN A 53 -9.31 -3.89 -4.44
CA ASN A 53 -9.96 -4.17 -3.16
C ASN A 53 -9.13 -3.66 -1.97
N TYR A 54 -7.81 -3.79 -2.03
CA TYR A 54 -6.93 -3.21 -1.00
C TYR A 54 -7.01 -1.69 -1.01
N VAL A 55 -6.86 -1.08 -2.18
CA VAL A 55 -6.94 0.38 -2.33
C VAL A 55 -8.25 0.90 -1.79
N LYS A 56 -9.39 0.30 -2.16
CA LYS A 56 -10.70 0.77 -1.73
C LYS A 56 -10.80 0.80 -0.21
N GLY A 57 -10.45 -0.30 0.45
CA GLY A 57 -10.48 -0.37 1.92
C GLY A 57 -9.50 0.60 2.59
N ILE A 58 -8.34 0.88 1.98
CA ILE A 58 -7.35 1.83 2.49
C ILE A 58 -7.83 3.27 2.31
N LYS A 59 -8.31 3.64 1.11
CA LYS A 59 -8.88 4.96 0.85
C LYS A 59 -10.05 5.25 1.78
N ASP A 60 -10.99 4.30 1.91
CA ASP A 60 -12.14 4.44 2.83
C ASP A 60 -11.69 4.66 4.29
N ALA A 61 -10.59 4.04 4.73
CA ALA A 61 -10.08 4.17 6.09
C ALA A 61 -9.29 5.48 6.33
N LEU A 62 -8.66 6.04 5.29
CA LEU A 62 -7.81 7.23 5.38
C LEU A 62 -8.56 8.52 4.98
N ASN A 63 -9.63 8.42 4.20
CA ASN A 63 -10.47 9.54 3.81
C ASN A 63 -11.06 10.22 5.05
N LYS A 64 -11.00 11.55 5.11
CA LYS A 64 -11.38 12.39 6.26
C LYS A 64 -10.56 12.15 7.54
N VAL A 65 -9.58 11.24 7.52
CA VAL A 65 -8.65 10.96 8.63
C VAL A 65 -7.28 11.56 8.35
N ILE A 66 -6.78 11.42 7.12
CA ILE A 66 -5.49 11.93 6.66
C ILE A 66 -5.66 13.09 5.68
N TRP A 67 -6.64 13.03 4.76
CA TRP A 67 -6.98 14.07 3.78
C TRP A 67 -8.47 14.41 3.82
N LYS A 68 -8.89 15.49 3.14
CA LYS A 68 -10.30 15.95 3.17
C LYS A 68 -11.20 15.21 2.19
N ASP A 69 -10.71 14.96 0.97
CA ASP A 69 -11.47 14.36 -0.11
C ASP A 69 -10.61 13.41 -0.96
N ASP A 70 -11.20 12.30 -1.39
CA ASP A 70 -10.52 11.28 -2.21
C ASP A 70 -10.12 11.77 -3.61
N SER A 71 -10.73 12.87 -4.09
CA SER A 71 -10.34 13.56 -5.33
C SER A 71 -8.95 14.21 -5.26
N GLN A 72 -8.39 14.37 -4.05
CA GLN A 72 -7.03 14.86 -3.87
C GLN A 72 -5.95 13.83 -4.24
N VAL A 73 -6.30 12.54 -4.31
CA VAL A 73 -5.40 11.48 -4.79
C VAL A 73 -5.38 11.53 -6.32
N VAL A 74 -4.33 12.13 -6.89
CA VAL A 74 -4.20 12.30 -8.35
C VAL A 74 -3.31 11.25 -9.00
N ASP A 75 -2.45 10.59 -8.23
CA ASP A 75 -1.67 9.43 -8.65
C ASP A 75 -1.77 8.32 -7.58
N LEU A 76 -1.91 7.08 -8.02
CA LEU A 76 -2.08 5.90 -7.18
C LEU A 76 -1.28 4.72 -7.71
N ASN A 77 -0.28 4.30 -6.92
CA ASN A 77 0.53 3.13 -7.20
C ASN A 77 0.22 2.02 -6.20
N VAL A 78 0.01 0.79 -6.70
CA VAL A 78 -0.38 -0.34 -5.86
C VAL A 78 0.43 -1.57 -6.23
N SER A 79 1.06 -2.19 -5.23
CA SER A 79 1.90 -3.36 -5.43
C SER A 79 1.64 -4.44 -4.38
N LYS A 80 1.74 -5.71 -4.80
CA LYS A 80 1.71 -6.87 -3.90
C LYS A 80 3.08 -7.52 -3.87
N PHE A 81 3.63 -7.73 -2.68
CA PHE A 81 4.88 -8.45 -2.44
C PHE A 81 4.65 -9.59 -1.45
N TYR A 82 5.59 -10.52 -1.37
CA TYR A 82 5.68 -11.45 -0.27
C TYR A 82 6.63 -10.92 0.81
N SER A 83 6.40 -11.30 2.07
CA SER A 83 7.23 -10.94 3.23
C SER A 83 7.06 -11.96 4.33
N GLU A 84 8.11 -12.15 5.14
CA GLU A 84 8.04 -12.90 6.40
C GLU A 84 7.24 -12.16 7.47
N SER A 85 7.19 -10.83 7.38
CA SER A 85 6.39 -9.96 8.24
C SER A 85 5.28 -9.29 7.41
N PRO A 86 4.07 -9.90 7.33
CA PRO A 86 2.96 -9.37 6.54
C PRO A 86 2.47 -8.04 7.10
N ARG A 87 2.25 -7.08 6.20
CA ARG A 87 1.83 -5.72 6.54
C ARG A 87 1.31 -5.00 5.31
N VAL A 88 0.76 -3.82 5.52
CA VAL A 88 0.46 -2.87 4.44
C VAL A 88 1.22 -1.60 4.77
N GLU A 89 1.97 -1.11 3.79
CA GLU A 89 2.63 0.18 3.85
C GLU A 89 1.87 1.14 2.94
N VAL A 90 1.63 2.35 3.44
CA VAL A 90 0.99 3.42 2.70
C VAL A 90 1.90 4.64 2.81
N VAL A 91 2.33 5.14 1.66
CA VAL A 91 3.14 6.35 1.53
C VAL A 91 2.29 7.38 0.81
N ILE A 92 2.30 8.60 1.33
CA ILE A 92 1.55 9.73 0.77
C ILE A 92 2.57 10.84 0.54
N GLU A 93 2.62 11.35 -0.69
CA GLU A 93 3.59 12.35 -1.12
C GLU A 93 2.83 13.52 -1.74
N GLU A 94 2.96 14.70 -1.13
CA GLU A 94 2.41 15.94 -1.69
C GLU A 94 3.10 16.28 -3.01
N LEU A 95 2.33 16.67 -4.02
CA LEU A 95 2.86 17.05 -5.32
C LEU A 95 2.94 18.57 -5.40
N GLU A 96 4.16 19.12 -5.26
CA GLU A 96 4.35 20.57 -5.25
C GLU A 96 4.27 21.22 -6.64
N GLN A 97 4.49 20.49 -7.73
CA GLN A 97 4.51 21.04 -9.11
C GLN A 97 4.01 20.01 -10.13
N TRP A 98 3.31 20.48 -11.17
CA TRP A 98 2.69 19.71 -12.25
C TRP A 98 3.39 19.97 -13.58
#